data_AF-A0A538I832-F1
#
_entry.id   AF-A0A538I832-F1
#
_cell.length_a   1.000
_cell.length_b   1.000
_cell.length_c   1.000
_cell.angle_alpha   90.00
_cell.angle_beta   90.00
_cell.angle_gamma   90.00
#
_symmetry.space_group_name_H-M   'P 1'
#
loop_
_entity.id
_entity.type
_entity.pdbx_description
1 polymer ?
#
loop_
_entity_poly.entity_id
_entity_poly.type
_entity_poly.pdbx_seq_one_letter_code
_entity_poly.pdbx_strand_id
1 'polypeptide(L)'
;MRVRVPVVPFDSHGAERLGRTYWREVERSTRHVIRARARAGRIELRLLGGPVLLCFDRPRLEASPALARCTYPILGGFLARRRAGEISFAQIDGDGLRLRSSIRGIFPQLAAREGEPDWTGALYDQVQSRVHVAISHRYFARLVAEAAE
;
A
#
# COMPACT_ATOMS: atom_id res chain seq x y z
N MET A 1 -7.32 -3.78 -11.40
CA MET A 1 -8.12 -2.91 -12.28
C MET A 1 -7.56 -3.00 -13.70
N ARG A 2 -8.41 -3.15 -14.73
CA ARG A 2 -7.97 -3.01 -16.13
C ARG A 2 -7.90 -1.54 -16.51
N VAL A 3 -6.92 -1.15 -17.30
CA VAL A 3 -6.73 0.20 -17.82
C VAL A 3 -6.50 0.14 -19.32
N ARG A 4 -6.75 1.24 -20.04
CA ARG A 4 -6.61 1.27 -21.51
C ARG A 4 -5.21 1.68 -21.98
N VAL A 5 -4.53 2.50 -21.18
CA VAL A 5 -3.19 3.03 -21.48
C VAL A 5 -2.28 2.88 -20.27
N PRO A 6 -0.95 2.71 -20.47
CA PRO A 6 0.03 2.70 -19.39
C PRO A 6 -0.11 3.95 -18.51
N VAL A 7 -0.25 3.76 -17.20
CA VAL A 7 -0.31 4.89 -16.24
C VAL A 7 1.07 5.28 -15.72
N VAL A 8 2.03 4.38 -15.87
CA VAL A 8 3.45 4.62 -15.64
C VAL A 8 4.27 3.97 -16.76
N PRO A 9 5.49 4.48 -17.04
CA PRO A 9 6.44 3.77 -17.88
C PRO A 9 6.78 2.38 -17.33
N PHE A 10 7.14 1.45 -18.22
CA PHE A 10 7.61 0.10 -17.88
C PHE A 10 9.10 0.09 -17.49
N ASP A 11 9.47 0.96 -16.57
CA ASP A 11 10.83 1.11 -16.05
C ASP A 11 10.84 1.24 -14.51
N SER A 12 12.04 1.30 -13.92
CA SER A 12 12.19 1.42 -12.47
C SER A 12 11.60 2.72 -11.92
N HIS A 13 11.62 3.81 -12.69
CA HIS A 13 11.03 5.08 -12.27
C HIS A 13 9.50 5.00 -12.23
N GLY A 14 8.88 4.34 -13.22
CA GLY A 14 7.46 4.03 -13.25
C GLY A 14 7.04 3.12 -12.11
N ALA A 15 7.84 2.08 -11.81
CA ALA A 15 7.64 1.25 -10.62
C ALA A 15 7.66 2.09 -9.33
N GLU A 16 8.67 2.94 -9.14
CA GLU A 16 8.76 3.81 -7.96
C GLU A 16 7.55 4.76 -7.85
N ARG A 17 7.11 5.33 -8.97
CA ARG A 17 5.92 6.20 -9.04
C ARG A 17 4.67 5.50 -8.53
N LEU A 18 4.44 4.22 -8.87
CA LEU A 18 3.31 3.45 -8.34
C LEU A 18 3.32 3.46 -6.80
N GLY A 19 4.46 3.16 -6.19
CA GLY A 19 4.62 3.16 -4.74
C GLY A 19 4.40 4.53 -4.10
N ARG A 20 5.03 5.58 -4.66
CA ARG A 20 4.89 6.95 -4.14
C ARG A 20 3.46 7.47 -4.25
N THR A 21 2.75 7.14 -5.32
CA THR A 21 1.33 7.53 -5.47
C THR A 21 0.45 6.86 -4.43
N TYR A 22 0.69 5.58 -4.11
CA TYR A 22 -0.06 4.91 -3.04
C TYR A 22 0.09 5.61 -1.69
N TRP A 23 1.32 5.96 -1.29
CA TRP A 23 1.54 6.63 -0.01
C TRP A 23 0.84 7.98 0.09
N ARG A 24 0.88 8.79 -0.97
CA ARG A 24 0.12 10.06 -1.03
C ARG A 24 -1.38 9.83 -0.87
N GLU A 25 -1.92 8.77 -1.47
CA GLU A 25 -3.34 8.45 -1.40
C GLU A 25 -3.77 7.90 -0.03
N VAL A 26 -2.88 7.19 0.68
CA VAL A 26 -3.09 6.83 2.09
C VAL A 26 -3.22 8.09 2.95
N GLU A 27 -2.32 9.06 2.79
CA GLU A 27 -2.40 10.31 3.56
C GLU A 27 -3.69 11.07 3.26
N ARG A 28 -4.00 11.29 1.98
CA ARG A 28 -5.21 12.02 1.55
C ARG A 28 -6.49 11.35 2.03
N SER A 29 -6.58 10.03 1.86
CA SER A 29 -7.78 9.26 2.24
C SER A 29 -8.04 9.25 3.74
N THR A 30 -6.98 9.38 4.53
CA THR A 30 -7.06 9.47 6.00
C THR A 30 -7.09 10.92 6.50
N ARG A 31 -7.24 11.92 5.61
CA ARG A 31 -7.16 13.36 5.94
C ARG A 31 -5.89 13.70 6.74
N HIS A 32 -4.77 13.10 6.36
CA HIS A 32 -3.45 13.21 7.00
C HIS A 32 -3.38 12.75 8.47
N VAL A 33 -4.39 11.99 8.93
CA VAL A 33 -4.33 11.28 10.22
C VAL A 33 -3.24 10.22 10.19
N ILE A 34 -3.07 9.51 9.07
CA ILE A 34 -1.91 8.66 8.82
C ILE A 34 -0.97 9.40 7.89
N ARG A 35 0.31 9.51 8.27
CA ARG A 35 1.36 10.16 7.47
C ARG A 35 2.44 9.16 7.09
N ALA A 36 2.83 9.14 5.83
CA ALA A 36 3.92 8.33 5.29
C ALA A 36 5.21 9.15 5.30
N ARG A 37 6.15 8.78 6.17
CA ARG A 37 7.45 9.45 6.28
C ARG A 37 8.54 8.59 5.66
N ALA A 38 9.26 9.15 4.69
CA ALA A 38 10.47 8.54 4.17
C ALA A 38 11.65 8.80 5.12
N ARG A 39 12.37 7.74 5.50
CA ARG A 39 13.58 7.82 6.35
C ARG A 39 14.59 6.76 5.96
N ALA A 40 15.81 7.16 5.56
CA ALA A 40 16.88 6.24 5.16
C ALA A 40 16.50 5.21 4.06
N GLY A 41 15.57 5.60 3.17
CA GLY A 41 15.00 4.76 2.11
C GLY A 41 13.84 3.87 2.55
N ARG A 42 13.46 3.89 3.83
CA ARG A 42 12.29 3.20 4.39
C ARG A 42 11.07 4.11 4.42
N ILE A 43 9.90 3.51 4.56
CA ILE A 43 8.63 4.22 4.75
C ILE A 43 8.04 3.89 6.12
N GLU A 44 7.73 4.91 6.90
CA GLU A 44 7.03 4.78 8.18
C GLU A 44 5.64 5.40 8.06
N LEU A 45 4.60 4.61 8.32
CA LEU A 45 3.24 5.12 8.52
C LEU A 45 3.06 5.48 9.99
N ARG A 46 2.78 6.75 10.26
CA ARG A 46 2.63 7.29 11.62
C ARG A 46 1.25 7.88 11.84
N LEU A 47 0.68 7.64 13.02
CA LEU A 47 -0.57 8.27 13.43
C LEU A 47 -0.30 9.68 13.93
N LEU A 48 -0.74 10.71 13.22
CA LEU A 48 -0.64 12.14 13.59
C LEU A 48 0.78 12.57 14.05
N GLY A 49 1.83 11.96 13.50
CA GLY A 49 3.22 12.21 13.91
C GLY A 49 3.65 11.51 15.21
N GLY A 50 2.78 10.73 15.84
CA GLY A 50 3.01 9.88 17.00
C GLY A 50 3.55 8.49 16.64
N PRO A 51 2.96 7.39 17.15
CA PRO A 51 3.53 6.05 17.02
C PRO A 51 3.63 5.59 15.56
N VAL A 52 4.63 4.75 15.28
CA VAL A 52 4.78 4.07 13.98
C VAL A 52 3.81 2.90 13.92
N LEU A 53 2.77 3.04 13.11
CA LEU A 53 1.75 2.01 12.88
C LEU A 53 2.34 0.84 12.08
N LEU A 54 3.03 1.18 10.98
CA LEU A 54 3.71 0.23 10.12
C LEU A 54 5.02 0.84 9.61
N CYS A 55 6.05 0.02 9.56
CA CYS A 55 7.36 0.33 9.01
C CYS A 55 7.61 -0.61 7.84
N PHE A 56 8.05 -0.05 6.72
CA PHE A 56 8.35 -0.77 5.49
C PHE A 56 9.83 -0.58 5.15
N ASP A 57 10.46 -1.63 4.64
CA ASP A 57 11.84 -1.53 4.19
C ASP A 57 11.95 -0.76 2.85
N ARG A 58 13.18 -0.62 2.37
CA ARG A 58 13.44 -0.07 1.04
C ARG A 58 12.63 -0.79 -0.04
N PRO A 59 12.04 -0.05 -0.99
CA PRO A 59 11.29 -0.67 -2.07
C PRO A 59 12.21 -1.53 -2.92
N ARG A 60 11.72 -2.72 -3.28
CA ARG A 60 12.26 -3.54 -4.35
C ARG A 60 11.54 -3.14 -5.62
N LEU A 61 12.31 -2.71 -6.61
CA LEU A 61 11.79 -2.30 -7.92
C LEU A 61 12.09 -3.40 -8.93
N GLU A 62 11.06 -3.83 -9.64
CA GLU A 62 11.15 -4.77 -10.75
C GLU A 62 10.60 -4.08 -11.99
N ALA A 63 11.38 -4.09 -13.07
CA ALA A 63 10.99 -3.53 -14.34
C ALA A 63 11.36 -4.47 -15.49
N SER A 64 10.44 -4.62 -16.43
CA SER A 64 10.63 -5.31 -17.70
C SER A 64 9.74 -4.64 -18.76
N PRO A 65 9.88 -4.96 -20.06
CA PRO A 65 9.05 -4.37 -21.10
C PRO A 65 7.53 -4.48 -20.90
N ALA A 66 7.07 -5.41 -20.05
CA ALA A 66 5.66 -5.68 -19.76
C ALA A 66 5.33 -5.59 -18.26
N LEU A 67 6.26 -5.16 -17.41
CA LEU A 67 6.07 -5.10 -15.95
C LEU A 67 6.74 -3.87 -15.36
N ALA A 68 5.99 -3.10 -14.58
CA ALA A 68 6.55 -2.17 -13.60
C ALA A 68 5.98 -2.55 -12.24
N ARG A 69 6.83 -2.94 -11.28
CA ARG A 69 6.42 -3.35 -9.94
C ARG A 69 7.28 -2.73 -8.85
N CYS A 70 6.62 -2.21 -7.83
CA CYS A 70 7.24 -1.75 -6.61
C CYS A 70 6.69 -2.54 -5.43
N THR A 71 7.59 -3.13 -4.66
CA THR A 71 7.27 -3.96 -3.51
C THR A 71 7.97 -3.44 -2.27
N TYR A 72 7.21 -3.21 -1.21
CA TYR A 72 7.71 -2.79 0.09
C TYR A 72 7.57 -3.94 1.10
N PRO A 73 8.69 -4.55 1.54
CA PRO A 73 8.67 -5.52 2.63
C PRO A 73 8.22 -4.84 3.94
N ILE A 74 7.45 -5.55 4.78
CA ILE A 74 7.00 -5.03 6.07
C ILE A 74 8.02 -5.39 7.15
N LEU A 75 8.56 -4.36 7.81
CA LEU A 75 9.53 -4.50 8.89
C LEU A 75 8.88 -4.61 10.28
N GLY A 76 7.57 -4.42 10.38
CA GLY A 76 6.83 -4.43 11.65
C GLY A 76 6.19 -3.08 11.94
N GLY A 77 5.91 -2.79 13.20
CA GLY A 77 5.22 -1.59 13.67
C GLY A 77 4.16 -1.96 14.68
N PHE A 78 3.44 -0.98 15.22
CA PHE A 78 2.40 -1.23 16.22
C PHE A 78 1.29 -2.17 15.73
N LEU A 79 1.06 -2.24 14.41
CA LEU A 79 0.04 -3.09 13.80
C LEU A 79 0.60 -4.42 13.26
N ALA A 80 1.91 -4.60 13.25
CA ALA A 80 2.57 -5.79 12.71
C ALA A 80 3.47 -6.45 13.77
N ARG A 81 2.97 -7.56 14.35
CA ARG A 81 3.63 -8.31 15.44
C ARG A 81 5.04 -8.82 15.07
N ARG A 82 5.33 -9.01 13.79
CA ARG A 82 6.57 -9.61 13.28
C ARG A 82 6.94 -9.00 11.93
N ARG A 83 8.24 -9.08 11.55
CA ARG A 83 8.74 -8.79 10.20
C ARG A 83 8.19 -9.82 9.22
N ALA A 84 7.00 -9.58 8.70
CA ALA A 84 6.34 -10.51 7.80
C ALA A 84 5.44 -9.75 6.83
N GLY A 85 5.44 -10.23 5.59
CA GLY A 85 4.60 -9.70 4.55
C GLY A 85 5.21 -8.56 3.75
N GLU A 86 4.44 -8.12 2.77
CA GLU A 86 4.82 -7.09 1.82
C GLU A 86 3.57 -6.46 1.23
N ILE A 87 3.73 -5.22 0.77
CA ILE A 87 2.77 -4.56 -0.10
C ILE A 87 3.41 -4.34 -1.46
N SER A 88 2.71 -4.73 -2.52
CA SER A 88 3.19 -4.61 -3.90
C SER A 88 2.19 -3.91 -4.79
N PHE A 89 2.72 -3.07 -5.68
CA PHE A 89 1.98 -2.35 -6.71
C PHE A 89 2.59 -2.71 -8.05
N ALA A 90 1.76 -3.08 -9.01
CA ALA A 90 2.22 -3.49 -10.32
C ALA A 90 1.33 -2.96 -11.44
N GLN A 91 1.97 -2.51 -12.52
CA GLN A 91 1.40 -2.43 -13.85
C GLN A 91 1.92 -3.62 -14.67
N ILE A 92 1.01 -4.38 -15.25
CA ILE A 92 1.32 -5.61 -15.99
C ILE A 92 0.65 -5.52 -17.35
N ASP A 93 1.44 -5.67 -18.40
CA ASP A 93 0.99 -5.92 -19.76
C ASP A 93 1.04 -7.42 -20.06
N GLY A 94 -0.03 -7.97 -20.63
CA GLY A 94 -0.25 -9.41 -20.79
C GLY A 94 -1.53 -9.61 -21.61
N ASP A 95 -2.55 -10.29 -21.08
CA ASP A 95 -3.90 -10.35 -21.70
C ASP A 95 -4.70 -9.03 -21.55
N GLY A 96 -4.02 -7.90 -21.72
CA GLY A 96 -4.51 -6.56 -21.46
C GLY A 96 -3.90 -5.92 -20.22
N LEU A 97 -3.77 -4.60 -20.30
CA LEU A 97 -3.08 -3.79 -19.33
C LEU A 97 -3.83 -3.73 -17.98
N ARG A 98 -3.14 -4.11 -16.91
CA ARG A 98 -3.71 -4.25 -15.58
C ARG A 98 -2.88 -3.56 -14.51
N LEU A 99 -3.57 -2.88 -13.62
CA LEU A 99 -3.06 -2.42 -12.34
C LEU A 99 -3.43 -3.40 -11.23
N ARG A 100 -2.45 -3.77 -10.42
CA ARG A 100 -2.60 -4.65 -9.27
C ARG A 100 -1.98 -3.99 -8.04
N SER A 101 -2.72 -4.02 -6.95
CA SER A 101 -2.20 -3.80 -5.60
C SER A 101 -2.40 -5.12 -4.86
N SER A 102 -1.40 -5.58 -4.13
CA SER A 102 -1.58 -6.72 -3.23
C SER A 102 -0.81 -6.54 -1.94
N ILE A 103 -1.47 -6.89 -0.85
CA ILE A 103 -0.86 -7.04 0.46
C ILE A 103 -0.80 -8.53 0.74
N ARG A 104 0.37 -9.04 1.09
CA ARG A 104 0.58 -10.46 1.40
C ARG A 104 1.31 -10.59 2.74
N GLY A 105 1.09 -11.71 3.42
CA GLY A 105 1.85 -12.07 4.63
C GLY A 105 1.68 -11.13 5.83
N ILE A 106 0.64 -10.28 5.84
CA ILE A 106 0.30 -9.51 7.03
C ILE A 106 -0.45 -10.43 8.00
N PHE A 107 0.12 -10.57 9.19
CA PHE A 107 -0.57 -11.12 10.36
C PHE A 107 -0.96 -9.93 11.24
N PRO A 108 -2.20 -9.41 11.16
CA PRO A 108 -2.61 -8.25 11.93
C PRO A 108 -2.46 -8.52 13.44
N GLN A 109 -1.90 -7.57 14.17
CA GLN A 109 -1.66 -7.63 15.62
C GLN A 109 -2.95 -7.63 16.45
N LEU A 110 -4.10 -7.41 15.80
CA LEU A 110 -5.43 -7.25 16.39
C LEU A 110 -6.40 -8.39 16.02
N ALA A 111 -5.90 -9.53 15.54
CA ALA A 111 -6.62 -10.76 15.82
C ALA A 111 -6.66 -10.91 17.35
N ALA A 112 -7.86 -10.96 17.91
CA ALA A 112 -8.19 -10.88 19.33
C ALA A 112 -7.03 -11.26 20.26
N ARG A 113 -6.64 -10.36 21.17
CA ARG A 113 -5.83 -10.80 22.32
C ARG A 113 -6.66 -11.84 23.05
N GLU A 114 -6.05 -12.96 23.39
CA GLU A 114 -6.65 -13.97 24.27
C GLU A 114 -7.01 -13.25 25.59
N GLY A 115 -8.31 -12.92 25.77
CA GLY A 115 -8.84 -12.17 26.91
C GLY A 115 -9.49 -10.79 26.63
N GLU A 116 -9.55 -10.27 25.39
CA GLU A 116 -10.28 -9.03 25.06
C GLU A 116 -11.66 -9.30 24.41
N PRO A 117 -12.66 -8.40 24.55
CA PRO A 117 -14.01 -8.60 24.01
C PRO A 117 -14.02 -8.75 22.48
N ASP A 118 -14.61 -9.85 21.99
CA ASP A 118 -14.65 -10.27 20.57
C ASP A 118 -15.15 -9.20 19.58
N TRP A 119 -15.96 -8.23 20.03
CA TRP A 119 -16.50 -7.18 19.18
C TRP A 119 -15.44 -6.15 18.72
N THR A 120 -14.34 -5.99 19.45
CA THR A 120 -13.27 -5.03 19.13
C THR A 120 -12.44 -5.47 17.91
N GLY A 121 -12.15 -6.77 17.78
CA GLY A 121 -11.46 -7.35 16.62
C GLY A 121 -12.30 -7.29 15.36
N ALA A 122 -13.59 -7.65 15.45
CA ALA A 122 -14.51 -7.60 14.31
C ALA A 122 -14.76 -6.17 13.79
N LEU A 123 -14.90 -5.19 14.69
CA LEU A 123 -15.05 -3.78 14.32
C LEU A 123 -13.77 -3.26 13.64
N TYR A 124 -12.60 -3.64 14.16
CA TYR A 124 -11.31 -3.26 13.60
C TYR A 124 -11.08 -3.86 12.21
N ASP A 125 -11.36 -5.14 12.02
CA ASP A 125 -11.27 -5.81 10.71
C ASP A 125 -12.23 -5.19 9.69
N GLN A 126 -13.43 -4.79 10.13
CA GLN A 126 -14.41 -4.15 9.26
C GLN A 126 -14.01 -2.73 8.87
N VAL A 127 -13.44 -1.95 9.80
CA VAL A 127 -12.88 -0.62 9.52
C VAL A 127 -11.65 -0.75 8.63
N GLN A 128 -10.75 -1.69 8.90
CA GLN A 128 -9.57 -1.97 8.09
C GLN A 128 -9.97 -2.35 6.67
N SER A 129 -10.97 -3.23 6.49
CA SER A 129 -11.50 -3.63 5.18
C SER A 129 -12.10 -2.44 4.41
N ARG A 130 -12.96 -1.63 5.04
CA ARG A 130 -13.59 -0.48 4.38
C ARG A 130 -12.60 0.62 4.02
N VAL A 131 -11.68 0.94 4.92
CA VAL A 131 -10.62 1.93 4.68
C VAL A 131 -9.67 1.43 3.59
N HIS A 132 -9.29 0.15 3.62
CA HIS A 132 -8.42 -0.45 2.60
C HIS A 132 -9.06 -0.46 1.21
N VAL A 133 -10.35 -0.78 1.11
CA VAL A 133 -11.12 -0.72 -0.14
C VAL A 133 -11.21 0.72 -0.66
N ALA A 134 -11.53 1.67 0.22
CA ALA A 134 -11.62 3.08 -0.16
C ALA A 134 -10.28 3.66 -0.63
N ILE A 135 -9.17 3.34 0.05
CA ILE A 135 -7.82 3.73 -0.34
C ILE A 135 -7.46 3.11 -1.69
N SER A 136 -7.71 1.81 -1.86
CA SER A 136 -7.40 1.11 -3.11
C SER A 136 -8.17 1.70 -4.30
N HIS A 137 -9.45 2.00 -4.12
CA HIS A 137 -10.28 2.60 -5.17
C HIS A 137 -9.80 4.00 -5.56
N ARG A 138 -9.50 4.87 -4.59
CA ARG A 138 -8.97 6.22 -4.83
C ARG A 138 -7.59 6.20 -5.48
N TYR A 139 -6.72 5.32 -5.01
CA TYR A 139 -5.41 5.09 -5.60
C TYR A 139 -5.49 4.72 -7.09
N PHE A 140 -6.35 3.77 -7.43
CA PHE A 140 -6.54 3.36 -8.82
C PHE A 140 -7.15 4.46 -9.69
N ALA A 141 -8.19 5.14 -9.20
CA ALA A 141 -8.81 6.25 -9.92
C ALA A 141 -7.81 7.39 -10.19
N ARG A 142 -6.94 7.70 -9.22
CA ARG A 142 -5.91 8.74 -9.37
C ARG A 142 -4.86 8.37 -10.41
N LEU A 143 -4.38 7.13 -10.40
CA LEU A 143 -3.43 6.66 -11.42
C LEU A 143 -3.99 6.77 -12.83
N VAL A 144 -5.28 6.50 -13.02
CA VAL A 144 -5.92 6.65 -14.33
C VAL A 144 -6.05 8.12 -14.74
N ALA A 145 -6.40 9.01 -13.81
CA ALA A 145 -6.50 10.43 -14.08
C ALA A 145 -5.14 11.05 -14.47
N GLU A 146 -4.08 10.75 -13.72
CA GLU A 146 -2.71 11.25 -14.01
C GLU A 146 -2.11 10.72 -15.31
N ALA A 147 -2.70 9.68 -15.91
CA ALA A 147 -2.27 9.10 -17.17
C ALA A 147 -3.05 9.61 -18.39
N ALA A 148 -4.19 10.28 -18.14
CA ALA A 148 -5.03 10.89 -19.16
C ALA A 148 -4.68 12.37 -19.39
N GLU A 149 -3.85 12.95 -18.52
CA GLU A 149 -3.21 14.27 -18.65
C GLU A 149 -1.91 14.16 -19.46
#